data_AF-A0A4Z1RA85-F1
#
_entry.id   AF-A0A4Z1RA85-F1
#
_cell.length_a   1.000
_cell.length_b   1.000
_cell.length_c   1.000
_cell.angle_alpha   90.00
_cell.angle_beta   90.00
_cell.angle_gamma   90.00
#
_symmetry.space_group_name_H-M   'P 1'
#
loop_
_entity.id
_entity.type
_entity.pdbx_description
1 polymer ?
#
loop_
_entity_poly.entity_id
_entity_poly.type
_entity_poly.pdbx_seq_one_letter_code
_entity_poly.pdbx_strand_id
1 'polypeptide(L)'
;MNRRRAVALVVIVALLLVALAALRWTMRAETVGRFLLDMAGDAAGLEIEAAEFEYRLRGTPELVAHGVVARVPGNPSPLLSAERVLLSVPWATLRARGAVLDVQRLELDAPVLDLPAFQRWWAQRPAGDGAAPAFVDGIGIVDGRIDADGWRLEALDVDLPRFAMDAPLRAHARGRYVAPSLRAPFDLHMAMTRVAARAGIGIAGTATPATTGWRLPAWLRLSGHLDTRDGRIAVQRTTLALRGRLQLADATHPLVTGIAGDLLLAGGGLRIEPLAVSLRGQGLLPQLRAGGNLVLHDGLALALDGSIDEWPAAWPLLPPPLDRVEGPTPFALGYDGATDLSAPLALRLARADARFEGRVRLDAIGGWLDQLDAGTPLPPVTGTLHAPALEIPGATLHGVEIRIHDEPVDDDRARDD
;
A
#
# COMPACT_ATOMS: atom_id res chain seq x y z
N MET A 1 -3.30 -46.09 67.77
CA MET A 1 -3.50 -44.85 66.98
C MET A 1 -5.00 -44.64 66.80
N ASN A 2 -5.58 -43.61 67.44
CA ASN A 2 -7.04 -43.48 67.57
C ASN A 2 -7.72 -43.33 66.21
N ARG A 3 -8.78 -44.12 65.98
CA ARG A 3 -9.60 -44.17 64.74
C ARG A 3 -9.95 -42.78 64.17
N ARG A 4 -10.13 -41.78 65.04
CA ARG A 4 -10.38 -40.37 64.69
C ARG A 4 -9.19 -39.66 64.00
N ARG A 5 -7.95 -39.97 64.37
CA ARG A 5 -6.73 -39.41 63.73
C ARG A 5 -6.47 -40.04 62.36
N ALA A 6 -6.82 -41.32 62.18
CA ALA A 6 -6.75 -42.00 60.90
C ALA A 6 -7.78 -41.45 59.90
N VAL A 7 -9.02 -41.19 60.35
CA VAL A 7 -10.06 -40.57 59.52
C VAL A 7 -9.71 -39.12 59.17
N ALA A 8 -9.17 -38.34 60.10
CA ALA A 8 -8.72 -36.98 59.82
C ALA A 8 -7.60 -36.94 58.77
N LEU A 9 -6.65 -37.89 58.83
CA LEU A 9 -5.57 -38.00 57.84
C LEU A 9 -6.12 -38.36 56.44
N VAL A 10 -7.07 -39.29 56.36
CA VAL A 10 -7.71 -39.68 55.09
C VAL A 10 -8.49 -38.52 54.48
N VAL A 11 -9.20 -37.73 55.30
CA VAL A 11 -9.95 -36.54 54.84
C VAL A 11 -9.00 -35.43 54.36
N ILE A 12 -7.87 -35.21 55.06
CA ILE A 12 -6.86 -34.24 54.63
C ILE A 12 -6.23 -34.68 53.31
N VAL A 13 -5.86 -35.96 53.16
CA VAL A 13 -5.29 -36.48 51.90
C VAL A 13 -6.32 -36.42 50.76
N ALA A 14 -7.59 -36.71 51.02
CA ALA A 14 -8.66 -36.58 50.04
C ALA A 14 -8.89 -35.12 49.61
N LEU A 15 -8.90 -34.17 50.56
CA LEU A 15 -8.97 -32.74 50.27
C LEU A 15 -7.75 -32.24 49.50
N LEU A 16 -6.56 -32.76 49.80
CA LEU A 16 -5.32 -32.41 49.11
C LEU A 16 -5.30 -32.98 47.70
N LEU A 17 -5.86 -34.18 47.47
CA LEU A 17 -6.04 -34.78 46.16
C LEU A 17 -7.13 -34.08 45.33
N VAL A 18 -8.23 -33.66 45.96
CA VAL A 18 -9.26 -32.83 45.31
C VAL A 18 -8.72 -31.45 44.99
N ALA A 19 -7.92 -30.84 45.86
CA ALA A 19 -7.23 -29.59 45.60
C ALA A 19 -6.18 -29.74 44.49
N LEU A 20 -5.40 -30.84 44.46
CA LEU A 20 -4.46 -31.13 43.36
C LEU A 20 -5.20 -31.43 42.05
N ALA A 21 -6.33 -32.12 42.10
CA ALA A 21 -7.16 -32.42 40.93
C ALA A 21 -7.83 -31.15 40.40
N ALA A 22 -8.35 -30.28 41.28
CA ALA A 22 -8.87 -28.96 40.95
C ALA A 22 -7.76 -28.06 40.39
N LEU A 23 -6.56 -28.07 40.99
CA LEU A 23 -5.40 -27.32 40.51
C LEU A 23 -4.95 -27.83 39.14
N ARG A 24 -4.94 -29.16 38.93
CA ARG A 24 -4.68 -29.82 37.64
C ARG A 24 -5.77 -29.53 36.60
N TRP A 25 -7.02 -29.35 37.04
CA TRP A 25 -8.15 -28.97 36.19
C TRP A 25 -8.06 -27.50 35.77
N THR A 26 -7.69 -26.59 36.69
CA THR A 26 -7.38 -25.18 36.40
C THR A 26 -6.06 -24.98 35.64
N MET A 27 -5.16 -25.97 35.65
CA MET A 27 -3.94 -25.99 34.83
C MET A 27 -4.17 -26.59 33.43
N ARG A 28 -5.39 -26.97 33.05
CA ARG A 28 -5.66 -27.36 31.66
C ARG A 28 -5.58 -26.12 30.78
N ALA A 29 -4.62 -26.15 29.85
CA ALA A 29 -4.37 -25.14 28.85
C ALA A 29 -5.67 -24.60 28.22
N GLU A 30 -6.58 -25.50 27.85
CA GLU A 30 -7.86 -25.14 27.23
C GLU A 30 -8.74 -24.20 28.07
N THR A 31 -8.78 -24.35 29.39
CA THR A 31 -9.68 -23.56 30.25
C THR A 31 -9.13 -22.15 30.51
N VAL A 32 -7.82 -22.05 30.72
CA VAL A 32 -7.14 -20.75 30.86
C VAL A 32 -7.08 -20.03 29.51
N GLY A 33 -6.89 -20.77 28.42
CA GLY A 33 -6.84 -20.27 27.04
C GLY A 33 -8.15 -19.60 26.66
N ARG A 34 -9.27 -20.32 26.80
CA ARG A 34 -10.60 -19.77 26.53
C ARG A 34 -10.91 -18.56 27.38
N PHE A 35 -10.64 -18.59 28.69
CA PHE A 35 -10.88 -17.42 29.55
C PHE A 35 -10.07 -16.17 29.14
N LEU A 36 -8.81 -16.34 28.71
CA LEU A 36 -8.00 -15.24 28.23
C LEU A 36 -8.48 -14.72 26.86
N LEU A 37 -8.93 -15.61 25.98
CA LEU A 37 -9.54 -15.20 24.70
C LEU A 37 -10.88 -14.51 24.90
N ASP A 38 -11.72 -14.97 25.83
CA ASP A 38 -12.99 -14.32 26.18
C ASP A 38 -12.73 -12.91 26.72
N MET A 39 -11.75 -12.75 27.62
CA MET A 39 -11.36 -11.43 28.14
C MET A 39 -10.79 -10.51 27.04
N ALA A 40 -9.95 -11.04 26.15
CA ALA A 40 -9.42 -10.28 25.01
C ALA A 40 -10.54 -9.92 24.02
N GLY A 41 -11.48 -10.84 23.80
CA GLY A 41 -12.66 -10.69 22.97
C GLY A 41 -13.59 -9.62 23.51
N ASP A 42 -13.93 -9.66 24.80
CA ASP A 42 -14.75 -8.65 25.48
C ASP A 42 -14.13 -7.25 25.39
N ALA A 43 -12.81 -7.14 25.58
CA ALA A 43 -12.10 -5.87 25.45
C ALA A 43 -12.08 -5.33 24.00
N ALA A 44 -11.92 -6.23 23.02
CA ALA A 44 -11.91 -5.92 21.60
C ALA A 44 -13.32 -5.79 20.98
N GLY A 45 -14.37 -6.25 21.69
CA GLY A 45 -15.70 -6.44 21.10
C GLY A 45 -15.68 -7.48 19.97
N LEU A 46 -14.92 -8.56 20.13
CA LEU A 46 -14.75 -9.64 19.17
C LEU A 46 -15.05 -10.99 19.82
N GLU A 47 -15.62 -11.92 19.07
CA GLU A 47 -15.65 -13.34 19.42
C GLU A 47 -14.33 -13.95 18.95
N ILE A 48 -13.47 -14.39 19.89
CA ILE A 48 -12.18 -14.99 19.57
C ILE A 48 -12.19 -16.45 20.02
N GLU A 49 -12.09 -17.34 19.05
CA GLU A 49 -12.03 -18.79 19.27
C GLU A 49 -10.67 -19.34 18.87
N ALA A 50 -10.27 -20.45 19.48
CA ALA A 50 -9.12 -21.23 19.04
C ALA A 50 -9.41 -22.73 19.22
N ALA A 51 -8.84 -23.55 18.34
CA ALA A 51 -9.04 -24.99 18.36
C ALA A 51 -8.28 -25.65 19.52
N GLU A 52 -7.02 -25.26 19.71
CA GLU A 52 -6.11 -25.88 20.68
C GLU A 52 -5.25 -24.84 21.39
N PHE A 53 -4.79 -25.18 22.59
CA PHE A 53 -3.92 -24.32 23.40
C PHE A 53 -2.78 -25.10 24.01
N GLU A 54 -1.60 -24.49 23.99
CA GLU A 54 -0.42 -24.93 24.73
C GLU A 54 0.07 -23.82 25.65
N TYR A 55 0.64 -24.22 26.80
CA TYR A 55 1.22 -23.28 27.75
C TYR A 55 2.61 -23.70 28.15
N ARG A 56 3.52 -22.73 28.19
CA ARG A 56 4.84 -22.89 28.78
C ARG A 56 5.02 -21.87 29.90
N LEU A 57 5.08 -22.36 31.13
CA LEU A 57 5.16 -21.52 32.34
C LEU A 57 6.58 -21.41 32.91
N ARG A 58 7.58 -22.08 32.32
CA ARG A 58 8.98 -22.00 32.76
C ARG A 58 9.67 -20.80 32.10
N GLY A 59 10.22 -19.90 32.92
CA GLY A 59 10.83 -18.66 32.44
C GLY A 59 9.75 -17.60 32.21
N THR A 60 9.65 -17.08 30.98
CA THR A 60 8.55 -16.21 30.59
C THR A 60 7.31 -17.06 30.23
N PRO A 61 6.14 -16.79 30.83
CA PRO A 61 4.88 -17.38 30.42
C PRO A 61 4.60 -17.19 28.94
N GLU A 62 4.34 -18.30 28.25
CA GLU A 62 3.93 -18.33 26.86
C GLU A 62 2.60 -19.05 26.74
N LEU A 63 1.71 -18.46 25.95
CA LEU A 63 0.47 -19.05 25.47
C LEU A 63 0.59 -19.23 23.96
N VAL A 64 0.39 -20.46 23.49
CA VAL A 64 0.30 -20.76 22.06
C VAL A 64 -1.13 -21.22 21.79
N ALA A 65 -1.82 -20.56 20.88
CA ALA A 65 -3.15 -20.91 20.42
C ALA A 65 -3.09 -21.32 18.96
N HIS A 66 -3.75 -22.42 18.60
CA HIS A 66 -3.81 -22.94 17.24
C HIS A 66 -5.21 -22.82 16.64
N GLY A 67 -5.27 -22.53 15.34
CA GLY A 67 -6.53 -22.35 14.62
C GLY A 67 -7.35 -21.19 15.19
N VAL A 68 -6.71 -20.04 15.41
CA VAL A 68 -7.34 -18.86 16.01
C VAL A 68 -8.26 -18.22 14.97
N VAL A 69 -9.48 -17.88 15.37
CA VAL A 69 -10.45 -17.17 14.55
C VAL A 69 -11.08 -16.06 15.38
N ALA A 70 -10.93 -14.81 14.94
CA ALA A 70 -11.58 -13.65 15.51
C ALA A 70 -12.68 -13.15 14.58
N ARG A 71 -13.88 -12.95 15.13
CA ARG A 71 -15.10 -12.54 14.43
C ARG A 71 -15.74 -11.36 15.14
N VAL A 72 -16.46 -10.54 14.38
CA VAL A 72 -17.37 -9.57 14.99
C VAL A 72 -18.63 -10.34 15.42
N PRO A 73 -19.14 -10.16 16.64
CA PRO A 73 -20.35 -10.83 17.10
C PRO A 73 -21.50 -10.70 16.11
N GLY A 74 -22.12 -11.83 15.75
CA GLY A 74 -23.21 -11.88 14.77
C GLY A 74 -22.79 -11.78 13.29
N ASN A 75 -21.50 -11.69 12.98
CA ASN A 75 -20.99 -11.72 11.61
C ASN A 75 -20.37 -13.10 11.28
N PRO A 76 -20.85 -13.82 10.26
CA PRO A 76 -20.33 -15.14 9.91
C PRO A 76 -18.93 -15.12 9.29
N SER A 77 -18.46 -13.97 8.78
CA SER A 77 -17.13 -13.84 8.18
C SER A 77 -16.07 -13.55 9.24
N PRO A 78 -14.95 -14.30 9.27
CA PRO A 78 -13.84 -14.01 10.16
C PRO A 78 -13.18 -12.69 9.79
N LEU A 79 -12.88 -11.87 10.80
CA LEU A 79 -12.09 -10.64 10.66
C LEU A 79 -10.60 -10.99 10.56
N LEU A 80 -10.15 -11.91 11.41
CA LEU A 80 -8.79 -12.42 11.43
C LEU A 80 -8.85 -13.93 11.68
N SER A 81 -8.03 -14.69 10.95
CA SER A 81 -7.72 -16.08 11.32
C SER A 81 -6.21 -16.29 11.32
N ALA A 82 -5.70 -17.21 12.12
CA ALA A 82 -4.29 -17.58 12.12
C ALA A 82 -4.10 -19.06 12.46
N GLU A 83 -3.11 -19.70 11.85
CA GLU A 83 -2.80 -21.11 12.16
C GLU A 83 -2.22 -21.25 13.56
N ARG A 84 -1.35 -20.31 13.95
CA ARG A 84 -0.76 -20.23 15.29
C ARG A 84 -0.65 -18.79 15.73
N VAL A 85 -0.99 -18.53 16.99
CA VAL A 85 -0.69 -17.29 17.69
C VAL A 85 0.11 -17.62 18.93
N LEU A 86 1.31 -17.07 19.06
CA LEU A 86 2.09 -17.13 20.29
C LEU A 86 2.08 -15.78 20.97
N LEU A 87 1.69 -15.76 22.23
CA LEU A 87 1.73 -14.60 23.10
C LEU A 87 2.62 -14.90 24.29
N SER A 88 3.67 -14.12 24.46
CA SER A 88 4.57 -14.19 25.60
C SER A 88 4.35 -13.00 26.52
N VAL A 89 4.10 -13.25 27.80
CA VAL A 89 3.71 -12.22 28.78
C VAL A 89 4.51 -12.38 30.06
N PRO A 90 5.18 -11.34 30.59
CA PRO A 90 5.90 -11.44 31.85
C PRO A 90 5.00 -11.79 33.04
N TRP A 91 5.55 -12.53 34.02
CA TRP A 91 4.86 -12.82 35.28
C TRP A 91 4.44 -11.57 36.06
N ALA A 92 5.13 -10.44 35.87
CA ALA A 92 4.76 -9.16 36.48
C ALA A 92 3.42 -8.65 35.95
N THR A 93 3.21 -8.70 34.63
CA THR A 93 1.95 -8.34 33.96
C THR A 93 0.79 -9.22 34.42
N LEU A 94 0.98 -10.54 34.49
CA LEU A 94 -0.05 -11.47 34.97
C LEU A 94 -0.41 -11.23 36.45
N ARG A 95 0.59 -10.95 37.31
CA ARG A 95 0.35 -10.64 38.74
C ARG A 95 -0.32 -9.28 38.94
N ALA A 96 -0.07 -8.33 38.05
CA ALA A 96 -0.72 -7.03 38.04
C ALA A 96 -2.17 -7.08 37.51
N ARG A 97 -2.66 -8.26 37.07
CA ARG A 97 -4.02 -8.47 36.54
C ARG A 97 -4.41 -7.46 35.45
N GLY A 98 -3.47 -7.14 34.56
CA GLY A 98 -3.71 -6.21 33.45
C GLY A 98 -3.59 -4.72 33.81
N ALA A 99 -3.23 -4.36 35.05
CA ALA A 99 -2.92 -2.97 35.41
C ALA A 99 -1.61 -2.45 34.76
N VAL A 100 -0.76 -3.36 34.29
CA VAL A 100 0.41 -3.09 33.45
C VAL A 100 0.29 -3.99 32.24
N LEU A 101 0.22 -3.40 31.04
CA LEU A 101 0.07 -4.11 29.76
C LEU A 101 1.42 -4.16 29.02
N ASP A 102 2.39 -4.81 29.64
CA ASP A 102 3.65 -5.16 28.97
C ASP A 102 3.52 -6.56 28.38
N VAL A 103 3.55 -6.65 27.06
CA VAL A 103 3.64 -7.90 26.32
C VAL A 103 5.10 -8.12 25.95
N GLN A 104 5.60 -9.33 26.16
CA GLN A 104 6.99 -9.63 25.81
C GLN A 104 7.11 -9.85 24.30
N ARG A 105 6.31 -10.74 23.72
CA ARG A 105 6.38 -11.10 22.30
C ARG A 105 5.01 -11.50 21.76
N LEU A 106 4.74 -11.16 20.51
CA LEU A 106 3.60 -11.65 19.74
C LEU A 106 4.10 -12.26 18.43
N GLU A 107 3.71 -13.49 18.13
CA GLU A 107 3.94 -14.11 16.82
C GLU A 107 2.63 -14.59 16.23
N LEU A 108 2.45 -14.39 14.92
CA LEU A 108 1.34 -14.94 14.16
C LEU A 108 1.88 -15.71 12.95
N ASP A 109 1.48 -16.97 12.82
CA ASP A 109 1.79 -17.79 11.65
C ASP A 109 0.56 -17.92 10.75
N ALA A 110 0.79 -17.68 9.45
CA ALA A 110 -0.22 -17.65 8.40
C ALA A 110 -1.48 -16.85 8.76
N PRO A 111 -1.38 -15.62 9.35
CA PRO A 111 -2.57 -14.85 9.64
C PRO A 111 -3.23 -14.35 8.36
N VAL A 112 -4.56 -14.46 8.28
CA VAL A 112 -5.39 -13.91 7.21
C VAL A 112 -6.27 -12.83 7.78
N LEU A 113 -6.09 -11.60 7.32
CA LEU A 113 -6.88 -10.42 7.72
C LEU A 113 -7.85 -10.03 6.59
N ASP A 114 -9.14 -9.97 6.88
CA ASP A 114 -10.14 -9.32 6.02
C ASP A 114 -10.15 -7.81 6.32
N LEU A 115 -9.56 -7.03 5.41
CA LEU A 115 -9.37 -5.59 5.60
C LEU A 115 -10.70 -4.82 5.61
N PRO A 116 -11.67 -5.06 4.70
CA PRO A 116 -12.99 -4.45 4.77
C PRO A 116 -13.74 -4.76 6.07
N ALA A 117 -13.66 -5.99 6.59
CA ALA A 117 -14.24 -6.35 7.88
C ALA A 117 -13.54 -5.61 9.03
N PHE A 118 -12.20 -5.57 9.02
CA PHE A 118 -11.41 -4.84 10.00
C PHE A 118 -11.72 -3.33 10.02
N GLN A 119 -11.80 -2.69 8.86
CA GLN A 119 -12.10 -1.26 8.76
C GLN A 119 -13.51 -0.94 9.27
N ARG A 120 -14.52 -1.76 8.95
CA ARG A 120 -15.89 -1.60 9.47
C ARG A 120 -15.94 -1.76 10.99
N TRP A 121 -15.22 -2.72 11.54
CA TRP A 121 -15.10 -2.91 12.99
C TRP A 121 -14.37 -1.73 13.65
N TRP A 122 -13.24 -1.29 13.08
CA TRP A 122 -12.43 -0.19 13.62
C TRP A 122 -13.20 1.13 13.65
N ALA A 123 -13.99 1.42 12.60
CA ALA A 123 -14.82 2.63 12.53
C ALA A 123 -15.90 2.70 13.63
N GLN A 124 -16.29 1.56 14.22
CA GLN A 124 -17.27 1.49 15.30
C GLN A 124 -16.64 1.63 16.70
N ARG A 125 -15.30 1.60 16.80
CA ARG A 125 -14.61 1.66 18.10
C ARG A 125 -14.71 3.07 18.68
N PRO A 126 -15.12 3.24 19.96
CA PRO A 126 -15.04 4.53 20.62
C PRO A 126 -13.57 4.96 20.72
N ALA A 127 -13.31 6.27 20.68
CA ALA A 127 -11.98 6.79 20.95
C ALA A 127 -11.52 6.31 22.33
N GLY A 128 -10.41 5.58 22.38
CA GLY A 128 -9.88 5.03 23.62
C GLY A 128 -8.79 5.93 24.20
N ASP A 129 -8.88 6.21 25.50
CA ASP A 129 -7.82 6.88 26.28
C ASP A 129 -6.76 5.88 26.80
N GLY A 130 -6.84 4.61 26.39
CA GLY A 130 -5.97 3.54 26.87
C GLY A 130 -4.55 3.62 26.29
N ALA A 131 -3.55 3.46 27.16
CA ALA A 131 -2.16 3.30 26.72
C ALA A 131 -2.01 2.01 25.90
N ALA A 132 -1.45 2.11 24.69
CA ALA A 132 -1.15 0.93 23.89
C ALA A 132 -0.09 0.05 24.58
N PRO A 133 -0.21 -1.28 24.50
CA PRO A 133 0.77 -2.19 25.12
C PRO A 133 2.15 -2.01 24.49
N ALA A 134 3.19 -2.11 25.31
CA ALA A 134 4.57 -2.20 24.81
C ALA A 134 4.90 -3.65 24.45
N PHE A 135 5.67 -3.86 23.37
CA PHE A 135 6.24 -5.15 22.99
C PHE A 135 7.76 -5.08 23.08
N VAL A 136 8.34 -5.80 24.03
CA VAL A 136 9.79 -5.74 24.31
C VAL A 136 10.61 -6.51 23.27
N ASP A 137 10.19 -7.75 23.00
CA ASP A 137 10.79 -8.66 22.01
C ASP A 137 9.97 -8.70 20.70
N GLY A 138 9.08 -7.73 20.55
CA GLY A 138 8.50 -7.37 19.27
C GLY A 138 7.25 -8.13 18.83
N ILE A 139 6.92 -7.92 17.56
CA ILE A 139 5.83 -8.58 16.84
C ILE A 139 6.43 -9.26 15.60
N GLY A 140 6.15 -10.55 15.43
CA GLY A 140 6.51 -11.33 14.26
C GLY A 140 5.27 -11.81 13.52
N ILE A 141 5.24 -11.65 12.21
CA ILE A 141 4.24 -12.28 11.33
C ILE A 141 5.00 -13.11 10.30
N VAL A 142 4.56 -14.34 10.10
CA VAL A 142 5.11 -15.25 9.08
C VAL A 142 4.00 -15.70 8.15
N ASP A 143 4.25 -15.64 6.84
CA ASP A 143 3.35 -16.08 5.77
C ASP A 143 1.92 -15.48 5.85
N GLY A 144 1.83 -14.23 6.27
CA GLY A 144 0.55 -13.53 6.40
C GLY A 144 -0.11 -13.21 5.06
N ARG A 145 -1.42 -12.96 5.13
CA ARG A 145 -2.27 -12.52 4.03
C ARG A 145 -3.19 -11.39 4.48
N ILE A 146 -3.34 -10.38 3.64
CA ILE A 146 -4.36 -9.34 3.81
C ILE A 146 -5.24 -9.35 2.56
N ASP A 147 -6.52 -9.61 2.75
CA ASP A 147 -7.52 -9.63 1.69
C ASP A 147 -8.31 -8.30 1.70
N ALA A 148 -8.39 -7.63 0.55
CA ALA A 148 -9.11 -6.39 0.37
C ALA A 148 -9.88 -6.38 -0.96
N ASP A 149 -10.72 -5.36 -1.16
CA ASP A 149 -11.51 -5.24 -2.38
C ASP A 149 -10.60 -4.95 -3.58
N GLY A 150 -10.48 -5.92 -4.50
CA GLY A 150 -9.71 -5.80 -5.74
C GLY A 150 -8.20 -6.00 -5.60
N TRP A 151 -7.67 -6.24 -4.41
CA TRP A 151 -6.25 -6.55 -4.20
C TRP A 151 -6.01 -7.37 -2.92
N ARG A 152 -4.84 -8.00 -2.84
CA ARG A 152 -4.39 -8.71 -1.65
C ARG A 152 -2.89 -8.60 -1.44
N LEU A 153 -2.44 -8.71 -0.19
CA LEU A 153 -1.05 -8.98 0.15
C LEU A 153 -0.91 -10.47 0.48
N GLU A 154 0.12 -11.12 -0.06
CA GLU A 154 0.44 -12.53 0.17
C GLU A 154 1.88 -12.70 0.64
N ALA A 155 2.17 -13.86 1.26
CA ALA A 155 3.49 -14.23 1.76
C ALA A 155 4.11 -13.09 2.59
N LEU A 156 3.28 -12.46 3.41
CA LEU A 156 3.63 -11.28 4.18
C LEU A 156 4.39 -11.72 5.43
N ASP A 157 5.69 -11.43 5.48
CA ASP A 157 6.45 -11.53 6.70
C ASP A 157 6.72 -10.13 7.25
N VAL A 158 6.45 -9.95 8.54
CA VAL A 158 6.68 -8.69 9.26
C VAL A 158 7.52 -8.97 10.49
N ASP A 159 8.62 -8.24 10.64
CA ASP A 159 9.43 -8.23 11.86
C ASP A 159 9.43 -6.82 12.44
N LEU A 160 8.92 -6.69 13.65
CA LEU A 160 8.93 -5.47 14.45
C LEU A 160 9.66 -5.81 15.76
N PRO A 161 11.00 -5.65 15.84
CA PRO A 161 11.79 -6.14 16.98
C PRO A 161 11.40 -5.55 18.33
N ARG A 162 10.80 -4.35 18.33
CA ARG A 162 10.33 -3.65 19.53
C ARG A 162 9.22 -2.68 19.19
N PHE A 163 8.24 -2.55 20.08
CA PHE A 163 7.19 -1.54 20.00
C PHE A 163 6.99 -0.85 21.35
N ALA A 164 6.97 0.47 21.35
CA ALA A 164 6.50 1.29 22.46
C ALA A 164 6.09 2.67 21.92
N MET A 165 5.07 3.29 22.50
CA MET A 165 4.49 4.55 21.99
C MET A 165 5.53 5.68 21.87
N ASP A 166 6.37 5.83 22.90
CA ASP A 166 7.36 6.91 23.00
C ASP A 166 8.76 6.52 22.50
N ALA A 167 8.90 5.36 21.84
CA ALA A 167 10.18 4.88 21.33
C ALA A 167 10.22 4.91 19.78
N PRO A 168 11.42 5.04 19.18
CA PRO A 168 11.56 4.85 17.74
C PRO A 168 11.08 3.46 17.31
N LEU A 169 10.29 3.43 16.25
CA LEU A 169 9.82 2.20 15.62
C LEU A 169 10.74 1.84 14.47
N ARG A 170 11.12 0.56 14.37
CA ARG A 170 11.76 -0.01 13.18
C ARG A 170 11.05 -1.32 12.85
N ALA A 171 10.62 -1.47 11.61
CA ALA A 171 9.99 -2.69 11.14
C ALA A 171 10.60 -3.10 9.79
N HIS A 172 10.57 -4.38 9.51
CA HIS A 172 10.88 -4.96 8.23
C HIS A 172 9.64 -5.70 7.74
N ALA A 173 9.24 -5.47 6.49
CA ALA A 173 8.12 -6.13 5.86
C ALA A 173 8.52 -6.62 4.48
N ARG A 174 8.31 -7.90 4.21
CA ARG A 174 8.49 -8.49 2.88
C ARG A 174 7.23 -9.23 2.49
N GLY A 175 6.95 -9.29 1.20
CA GLY A 175 5.77 -9.99 0.71
C GLY A 175 5.45 -9.63 -0.72
N ARG A 176 4.19 -9.83 -1.11
CA ARG A 176 3.75 -9.60 -2.48
C ARG A 176 2.40 -8.94 -2.53
N TYR A 177 2.34 -7.80 -3.20
CA TYR A 177 1.08 -7.20 -3.62
C TYR A 177 0.55 -7.90 -4.87
N VAL A 178 -0.75 -8.20 -4.89
CA VAL A 178 -1.45 -8.84 -6.00
C VAL A 178 -2.78 -8.14 -6.24
N ALA A 179 -2.97 -7.66 -7.46
CA ALA A 179 -4.23 -7.15 -8.01
C ALA A 179 -4.45 -7.76 -9.41
N PRO A 180 -5.62 -7.60 -10.05
CA PRO A 180 -5.94 -8.23 -11.35
C PRO A 180 -4.86 -8.05 -12.42
N SER A 181 -4.30 -6.85 -12.56
CA SER A 181 -3.31 -6.51 -13.59
C SER A 181 -1.89 -6.27 -13.07
N LEU A 182 -1.71 -6.19 -11.74
CA LEU A 182 -0.45 -5.76 -11.13
C LEU A 182 0.00 -6.73 -10.04
N ARG A 183 1.26 -7.15 -10.11
CA ARG A 183 1.93 -7.91 -9.05
C ARG A 183 3.21 -7.19 -8.65
N ALA A 184 3.46 -7.05 -7.36
CA ALA A 184 4.67 -6.38 -6.87
C ALA A 184 5.22 -7.10 -5.64
N PRO A 185 6.21 -8.01 -5.77
CA PRO A 185 7.01 -8.42 -4.63
C PRO A 185 7.78 -7.22 -4.07
N PHE A 186 7.88 -7.16 -2.75
CA PHE A 186 8.55 -6.08 -2.04
C PHE A 186 9.34 -6.60 -0.84
N ASP A 187 10.33 -5.80 -0.45
CA ASP A 187 11.13 -5.94 0.76
C ASP A 187 11.41 -4.52 1.27
N LEU A 188 10.79 -4.13 2.37
CA LEU A 188 10.71 -2.75 2.85
C LEU A 188 11.10 -2.65 4.33
N HIS A 189 11.98 -1.72 4.63
CA HIS A 189 12.28 -1.29 5.99
C HIS A 189 11.52 0.00 6.29
N MET A 190 10.81 0.01 7.41
CA MET A 190 10.06 1.14 7.92
C MET A 190 10.71 1.66 9.19
N ALA A 191 10.77 2.98 9.35
CA ALA A 191 11.24 3.62 10.56
C ALA A 191 10.33 4.78 10.92
N MET A 192 10.05 4.93 12.21
CA MET A 192 9.38 6.12 12.75
C MET A 192 10.17 6.64 13.96
N THR A 193 10.19 7.96 14.14
CA THR A 193 10.86 8.55 15.31
C THR A 193 10.14 8.21 16.63
N ARG A 194 8.82 7.99 16.58
CA ARG A 194 7.94 7.54 17.67
C ARG A 194 6.58 7.13 17.11
N VAL A 195 5.81 6.33 17.86
CA VAL A 195 4.44 5.93 17.49
C VAL A 195 3.45 6.92 18.09
N ALA A 196 3.51 8.17 17.62
CA ALA A 196 2.66 9.25 18.12
C ALA A 196 2.38 10.27 17.02
N ALA A 197 1.41 11.15 17.27
CA ALA A 197 1.18 12.31 16.42
C ALA A 197 2.46 13.14 16.31
N ARG A 198 2.79 13.62 15.10
CA ARG A 198 4.02 14.40 14.80
C ARG A 198 5.28 13.55 14.92
N ALA A 199 5.35 12.51 14.09
CA ALA A 199 6.50 11.61 13.98
C ALA A 199 7.14 11.72 12.59
N GLY A 200 8.46 11.73 12.53
CA GLY A 200 9.17 11.51 11.28
C GLY A 200 8.98 10.06 10.86
N ILE A 201 8.61 9.84 9.59
CA ILE A 201 8.43 8.50 9.01
C ILE A 201 9.39 8.31 7.85
N GLY A 202 9.87 7.09 7.68
CA GLY A 202 10.71 6.68 6.57
C GLY A 202 10.39 5.25 6.15
N ILE A 203 10.33 5.01 4.85
CA ILE A 203 10.23 3.68 4.25
C ILE A 203 11.31 3.59 3.19
N ALA A 204 12.10 2.52 3.18
CA ALA A 204 13.09 2.29 2.15
C ALA A 204 13.23 0.81 1.85
N GLY A 205 13.48 0.47 0.59
CA GLY A 205 13.62 -0.93 0.22
C GLY A 205 13.44 -1.14 -1.28
N THR A 206 13.07 -2.36 -1.64
CA THR A 206 12.86 -2.75 -3.02
C THR A 206 11.41 -3.10 -3.27
N ALA A 207 10.94 -2.80 -4.47
CA ALA A 207 9.69 -3.29 -5.01
C ALA A 207 9.89 -3.61 -6.48
N THR A 208 9.24 -4.67 -6.98
CA THR A 208 9.31 -5.03 -8.39
C THR A 208 7.90 -5.12 -8.98
N PRO A 209 7.17 -4.00 -9.09
CA PRO A 209 5.90 -4.00 -9.78
C PRO A 209 6.03 -4.53 -11.21
N ALA A 210 5.08 -5.36 -11.61
CA ALA A 210 5.03 -6.01 -12.89
C ALA A 210 3.58 -6.22 -13.33
N THR A 211 3.36 -6.07 -14.62
CA THR A 211 2.12 -6.41 -15.33
C THR A 211 2.44 -7.47 -16.39
N THR A 212 1.52 -7.75 -17.32
CA THR A 212 1.80 -8.61 -18.47
C THR A 212 2.78 -7.99 -19.47
N GLY A 213 2.82 -6.65 -19.59
CA GLY A 213 3.63 -5.94 -20.59
C GLY A 213 4.92 -5.31 -20.06
N TRP A 214 5.03 -5.09 -18.75
CA TRP A 214 6.20 -4.42 -18.18
C TRP A 214 6.58 -4.92 -16.80
N ARG A 215 7.85 -4.72 -16.44
CA ARG A 215 8.39 -4.97 -15.10
C ARG A 215 9.31 -3.83 -14.69
N LEU A 216 9.23 -3.40 -13.44
CA LEU A 216 10.04 -2.31 -12.91
C LEU A 216 10.69 -2.74 -11.60
N PRO A 217 11.84 -3.44 -11.62
CA PRO A 217 12.65 -3.64 -10.43
C PRO A 217 13.19 -2.29 -9.98
N ALA A 218 12.80 -1.88 -8.78
CA ALA A 218 13.11 -0.56 -8.27
C ALA A 218 13.50 -0.59 -6.80
N TRP A 219 14.39 0.34 -6.45
CA TRP A 219 14.63 0.75 -5.07
C TRP A 219 13.85 2.03 -4.81
N LEU A 220 13.12 2.06 -3.70
CA LEU A 220 12.29 3.19 -3.30
C LEU A 220 12.70 3.72 -1.93
N ARG A 221 12.51 5.03 -1.74
CA ARG A 221 12.62 5.71 -0.45
C ARG A 221 11.51 6.72 -0.30
N LEU A 222 10.65 6.50 0.67
CA LEU A 222 9.64 7.44 1.13
C LEU A 222 10.09 8.06 2.46
N SER A 223 9.89 9.36 2.64
CA SER A 223 10.06 10.02 3.93
C SER A 223 9.08 11.17 4.09
N GLY A 224 8.68 11.48 5.32
CA GLY A 224 7.76 12.57 5.62
C GLY A 224 7.57 12.77 7.12
N HIS A 225 6.68 13.69 7.49
CA HIS A 225 6.30 13.96 8.87
C HIS A 225 4.81 13.70 9.06
N LEU A 226 4.49 12.63 9.79
CA LEU A 226 3.13 12.21 10.11
C LEU A 226 2.51 13.13 11.19
N ASP A 227 1.36 13.72 10.91
CA ASP A 227 0.51 14.46 11.85
C ASP A 227 -0.89 13.85 11.83
N THR A 228 -1.35 13.33 12.97
CA THR A 228 -2.62 12.59 13.08
C THR A 228 -3.69 13.36 13.87
N ARG A 229 -3.64 14.70 13.88
CA ARG A 229 -4.58 15.54 14.63
C ARG A 229 -6.02 15.43 14.10
N ASP A 230 -6.97 15.49 15.03
CA ASP A 230 -8.42 15.55 14.76
C ASP A 230 -8.95 14.39 13.90
N GLY A 231 -8.34 13.20 13.99
CA GLY A 231 -8.75 12.03 13.21
C GLY A 231 -8.39 12.09 11.73
N ARG A 232 -7.58 13.07 11.30
CA ARG A 232 -7.02 13.17 9.94
C ARG A 232 -5.60 12.64 9.94
N ILE A 233 -5.21 11.92 8.88
CA ILE A 233 -3.84 11.47 8.69
C ILE A 233 -3.18 12.39 7.66
N ALA A 234 -2.32 13.29 8.11
CA ALA A 234 -1.53 14.15 7.24
C ALA A 234 -0.06 13.70 7.27
N VAL A 235 0.60 13.68 6.11
CA VAL A 235 2.06 13.48 6.01
C VAL A 235 2.64 14.67 5.26
N GLN A 236 3.30 15.55 6.02
CA GLN A 236 3.93 16.76 5.50
C GLN A 236 5.32 16.48 4.95
N ARG A 237 5.74 17.27 3.96
CA ARG A 237 7.06 17.17 3.33
C ARG A 237 7.36 15.75 2.85
N THR A 238 6.34 15.10 2.30
CA THR A 238 6.46 13.76 1.76
C THR A 238 7.37 13.79 0.56
N THR A 239 8.35 12.92 0.52
CA THR A 239 9.21 12.70 -0.65
C THR A 239 9.29 11.21 -0.90
N LEU A 240 8.85 10.77 -2.08
CA LEU A 240 9.04 9.43 -2.61
C LEU A 240 10.05 9.51 -3.74
N ALA A 241 11.22 8.92 -3.56
CA ALA A 241 12.22 8.74 -4.61
C ALA A 241 12.20 7.28 -5.05
N LEU A 242 12.24 7.05 -6.35
CA LEU A 242 12.32 5.72 -6.95
C LEU A 242 13.45 5.71 -7.98
N ARG A 243 14.32 4.71 -7.88
CA ARG A 243 15.37 4.41 -8.84
C ARG A 243 15.19 2.99 -9.34
N GLY A 244 14.95 2.82 -10.62
CA GLY A 244 14.65 1.51 -11.18
C GLY A 244 15.10 1.34 -12.62
N ARG A 245 14.75 0.19 -13.17
CA ARG A 245 14.95 -0.13 -14.58
C ARG A 245 13.61 -0.62 -15.14
N LEU A 246 12.96 0.18 -15.97
CA LEU A 246 11.74 -0.23 -16.65
C LEU A 246 12.10 -1.24 -17.73
N GLN A 247 11.56 -2.44 -17.63
CA GLN A 247 11.71 -3.53 -18.58
C GLN A 247 10.42 -3.60 -19.40
N LEU A 248 10.55 -3.40 -20.71
CA LEU A 248 9.49 -3.45 -21.71
C LEU A 248 9.96 -4.44 -22.78
N ALA A 249 9.23 -5.54 -23.02
CA ALA A 249 9.62 -6.58 -23.99
C ALA A 249 11.14 -6.88 -23.98
N ASP A 250 11.87 -6.43 -25.02
CA ASP A 250 13.32 -6.65 -25.21
C ASP A 250 14.21 -5.47 -24.77
N ALA A 251 13.62 -4.40 -24.24
CA ALA A 251 14.30 -3.17 -23.85
C ALA A 251 14.31 -2.95 -22.34
N THR A 252 15.39 -2.32 -21.86
CA THR A 252 15.53 -1.94 -20.45
C THR A 252 15.94 -0.47 -20.35
N HIS A 253 15.09 0.35 -19.75
CA HIS A 253 15.28 1.78 -19.60
C HIS A 253 15.56 2.14 -18.14
N PRO A 254 16.76 2.65 -17.79
CA PRO A 254 17.01 3.17 -16.46
C PRO A 254 16.15 4.41 -16.22
N LEU A 255 15.60 4.53 -15.01
CA LEU A 255 14.85 5.71 -14.62
C LEU A 255 15.07 6.10 -13.17
N VAL A 256 15.00 7.39 -12.92
CA VAL A 256 14.87 7.98 -11.60
C VAL A 256 13.62 8.85 -11.61
N THR A 257 12.69 8.57 -10.71
CA THR A 257 11.51 9.40 -10.52
C THR A 257 11.41 9.86 -9.07
N GLY A 258 10.83 11.04 -8.90
CA GLY A 258 10.62 11.66 -7.60
C GLY A 258 9.23 12.26 -7.54
N ILE A 259 8.51 11.97 -6.47
CA ILE A 259 7.24 12.59 -6.11
C ILE A 259 7.47 13.30 -4.78
N ALA A 260 7.04 14.56 -4.67
CA ALA A 260 7.07 15.30 -3.42
C ALA A 260 5.76 16.06 -3.20
N GLY A 261 5.34 16.22 -1.95
CA GLY A 261 4.12 16.93 -1.63
C GLY A 261 3.66 16.77 -0.19
N ASP A 262 2.51 17.37 0.10
CA ASP A 262 1.81 17.17 1.37
C ASP A 262 0.61 16.25 1.14
N LEU A 263 0.62 15.13 1.83
CA LEU A 263 -0.37 14.06 1.70
C LEU A 263 -1.40 14.17 2.82
N LEU A 264 -2.68 14.12 2.49
CA LEU A 264 -3.78 14.17 3.42
C LEU A 264 -4.74 13.03 3.14
N LEU A 265 -4.92 12.13 4.11
CA LEU A 265 -6.02 11.16 4.14
C LEU A 265 -7.09 11.66 5.11
N ALA A 266 -8.28 11.90 4.58
CA ALA A 266 -9.46 12.32 5.34
C ALA A 266 -10.73 11.84 4.63
N GLY A 267 -11.74 11.43 5.40
CA GLY A 267 -13.05 11.06 4.86
C GLY A 267 -13.03 9.93 3.82
N GLY A 268 -12.04 9.03 3.86
CA GLY A 268 -11.88 7.95 2.87
C GLY A 268 -11.23 8.38 1.55
N GLY A 269 -10.77 9.62 1.43
CA GLY A 269 -10.01 10.11 0.28
C GLY A 269 -8.55 10.39 0.60
N LEU A 270 -7.72 10.42 -0.43
CA LEU A 270 -6.32 10.81 -0.46
C LEU A 270 -6.19 12.09 -1.29
N ARG A 271 -5.53 13.12 -0.76
CA ARG A 271 -5.15 14.32 -1.50
C ARG A 271 -3.65 14.56 -1.37
N ILE A 272 -3.00 14.94 -2.47
CA ILE A 272 -1.62 15.42 -2.49
C ILE A 272 -1.60 16.81 -3.10
N GLU A 273 -1.32 17.81 -2.26
CA GLU A 273 -1.30 19.21 -2.68
C GLU A 273 -0.40 20.05 -1.75
N PRO A 274 0.65 20.71 -2.28
CA PRO A 274 1.10 20.64 -3.67
C PRO A 274 1.68 19.27 -4.02
N LEU A 275 1.57 18.87 -5.29
CA LEU A 275 2.25 17.72 -5.88
C LEU A 275 3.40 18.24 -6.75
N ALA A 276 4.58 17.66 -6.61
CA ALA A 276 5.72 17.85 -7.49
C ALA A 276 6.18 16.50 -8.01
N VAL A 277 6.38 16.40 -9.32
CA VAL A 277 6.84 15.19 -10.01
C VAL A 277 8.10 15.52 -10.79
N SER A 278 9.07 14.61 -10.75
CA SER A 278 10.24 14.65 -11.60
C SER A 278 10.51 13.26 -12.16
N LEU A 279 10.86 13.19 -13.44
CA LEU A 279 11.31 11.96 -14.09
C LEU A 279 12.61 12.28 -14.82
N ARG A 280 13.59 11.39 -14.68
CA ARG A 280 14.81 11.37 -15.45
C ARG A 280 14.97 9.98 -16.03
N GLY A 281 14.70 9.87 -17.31
CA GLY A 281 14.84 8.64 -18.08
C GLY A 281 15.92 8.73 -19.15
N GLN A 282 16.04 7.66 -19.93
CA GLN A 282 16.84 7.59 -21.16
C GLN A 282 16.04 6.86 -22.24
N GLY A 283 16.30 7.19 -23.51
CA GLY A 283 15.61 6.58 -24.65
C GLY A 283 14.16 7.03 -24.74
N LEU A 284 13.21 6.11 -24.51
CA LEU A 284 11.76 6.37 -24.56
C LEU A 284 11.25 7.22 -23.40
N LEU A 285 11.99 7.27 -22.29
CA LEU A 285 11.57 7.96 -21.08
C LEU A 285 12.12 9.40 -21.07
N PRO A 286 11.25 10.43 -21.11
CA PRO A 286 11.69 11.82 -21.12
C PRO A 286 12.32 12.22 -19.77
N GLN A 287 13.10 13.29 -19.82
CA GLN A 287 13.37 14.07 -18.63
C GLN A 287 12.29 15.15 -18.49
N LEU A 288 11.55 15.14 -17.38
CA LEU A 288 10.50 16.12 -17.12
C LEU A 288 10.42 16.52 -15.66
N ARG A 289 9.82 17.69 -15.42
CA ARG A 289 9.41 18.19 -14.11
C ARG A 289 8.03 18.80 -14.21
N ALA A 290 7.18 18.54 -13.23
CA ALA A 290 5.84 19.09 -13.16
C ALA A 290 5.43 19.38 -11.71
N GLY A 291 4.53 20.33 -11.55
CA GLY A 291 3.82 20.62 -10.31
C GLY A 291 2.31 20.55 -10.52
N GLY A 292 1.55 20.36 -9.45
CA GLY A 292 0.09 20.35 -9.52
C GLY A 292 -0.56 19.74 -8.29
N ASN A 293 -1.58 18.90 -8.49
CA ASN A 293 -2.33 18.26 -7.41
C ASN A 293 -2.87 16.88 -7.83
N LEU A 294 -3.14 16.04 -6.83
CA LEU A 294 -3.79 14.75 -7.00
C LEU A 294 -4.87 14.58 -5.94
N VAL A 295 -6.04 14.11 -6.34
CA VAL A 295 -7.14 13.72 -5.45
C VAL A 295 -7.61 12.32 -5.85
N LEU A 296 -7.73 11.44 -4.87
CA LEU A 296 -8.22 10.07 -5.02
C LEU A 296 -9.31 9.84 -3.97
N HIS A 297 -10.55 9.59 -4.40
CA HIS A 297 -11.67 9.23 -3.54
C HIS A 297 -12.52 8.19 -4.27
N ASP A 298 -13.75 8.53 -4.68
CA ASP A 298 -14.57 7.70 -5.57
C ASP A 298 -14.06 7.71 -7.04
N GLY A 299 -13.18 8.64 -7.36
CA GLY A 299 -12.49 8.77 -8.64
C GLY A 299 -11.07 9.29 -8.44
N LEU A 300 -10.36 9.47 -9.55
CA LEU A 300 -9.02 10.06 -9.60
C LEU A 300 -9.08 11.37 -10.37
N ALA A 301 -8.62 12.45 -9.73
CA ALA A 301 -8.35 13.72 -10.36
C ALA A 301 -6.86 14.04 -10.25
N LEU A 302 -6.22 14.37 -11.38
CA LEU A 302 -4.81 14.72 -11.48
C LEU A 302 -4.68 15.95 -12.38
N ALA A 303 -4.08 17.01 -11.85
CA ALA A 303 -3.66 18.16 -12.64
C ALA A 303 -2.15 18.32 -12.50
N LEU A 304 -1.45 18.39 -13.63
CA LEU A 304 0.00 18.59 -13.69
C LEU A 304 0.35 19.61 -14.76
N ASP A 305 1.13 20.62 -14.39
CA ASP A 305 1.73 21.60 -15.28
C ASP A 305 3.25 21.50 -15.16
N GLY A 306 3.93 21.42 -16.30
CA GLY A 306 5.35 21.13 -16.30
C GLY A 306 6.05 21.35 -17.63
N SER A 307 7.25 20.80 -17.73
CA SER A 307 8.04 20.81 -18.96
C SER A 307 8.79 19.50 -19.15
N ILE A 308 8.88 19.09 -20.41
CA ILE A 308 9.83 18.08 -20.88
C ILE A 308 11.11 18.82 -21.27
N ASP A 309 12.25 18.47 -20.69
CA ASP A 309 13.51 19.20 -20.88
C ASP A 309 13.99 19.09 -22.33
N GLU A 310 13.92 17.90 -22.93
CA GLU A 310 14.27 17.61 -24.32
C GLU A 310 13.31 16.60 -24.93
N TRP A 311 12.98 16.77 -26.22
CA TRP A 311 12.15 15.81 -26.93
C TRP A 311 12.87 14.47 -27.08
N PRO A 312 12.30 13.36 -26.61
CA PRO A 312 12.99 12.08 -26.63
C PRO A 312 13.32 11.63 -28.06
N ALA A 313 14.55 11.19 -28.28
CA ALA A 313 15.00 10.71 -29.59
C ALA A 313 14.25 9.46 -30.08
N ALA A 314 13.68 8.69 -29.16
CA ALA A 314 12.86 7.52 -29.48
C ALA A 314 11.39 7.87 -29.74
N TRP A 315 10.98 9.14 -29.59
CA TRP A 315 9.63 9.56 -29.98
C TRP A 315 9.61 9.92 -31.47
N PRO A 316 8.42 9.92 -32.12
CA PRO A 316 8.30 10.34 -33.51
C PRO A 316 8.97 11.68 -33.77
N LEU A 317 9.71 11.75 -34.90
CA LEU A 317 10.35 12.98 -35.35
C LEU A 317 9.28 14.03 -35.64
N LEU A 318 9.49 15.24 -35.12
CA LEU A 318 8.61 16.36 -35.41
C LEU A 318 8.91 16.91 -36.81
N PRO A 319 7.89 17.40 -37.54
CA PRO A 319 8.09 18.08 -38.81
C PRO A 319 8.80 19.43 -38.61
N PRO A 320 9.64 19.89 -39.56
CA PRO A 320 10.28 21.19 -39.43
C PRO A 320 9.28 22.36 -39.48
N PRO A 321 9.57 23.48 -38.80
CA PRO A 321 10.80 23.78 -38.04
C PRO A 321 10.80 23.24 -36.59
N LEU A 322 9.79 22.45 -36.18
CA LEU A 322 9.62 22.03 -34.77
C LEU A 322 10.72 21.08 -34.29
N ASP A 323 11.36 20.35 -35.19
CA ASP A 323 12.54 19.52 -34.94
C ASP A 323 13.78 20.34 -34.55
N ARG A 324 13.93 21.54 -35.11
CA ARG A 324 15.08 22.45 -34.88
C ARG A 324 14.94 23.29 -33.61
N VAL A 325 13.77 23.29 -32.97
CA VAL A 325 13.53 24.07 -31.74
C VAL A 325 14.23 23.40 -30.57
N GLU A 326 15.27 24.05 -30.05
CA GLU A 326 15.94 23.67 -28.81
C GLU A 326 15.22 24.26 -27.60
N GLY A 327 15.17 23.50 -26.50
CA GLY A 327 14.63 23.95 -25.22
C GLY A 327 13.43 23.14 -24.73
N PRO A 328 12.96 23.46 -23.50
CA PRO A 328 11.92 22.70 -22.86
C PRO A 328 10.59 22.82 -23.63
N THR A 329 9.82 21.74 -23.64
CA THR A 329 8.46 21.67 -24.18
C THR A 329 7.48 21.72 -23.01
N PRO A 330 6.83 22.87 -22.73
CA PRO A 330 5.79 22.96 -21.72
C PRO A 330 4.63 22.01 -21.99
N PHE A 331 4.09 21.43 -20.93
CA PHE A 331 2.89 20.62 -20.99
C PHE A 331 1.93 20.92 -19.85
N ALA A 332 0.66 20.68 -20.10
CA ALA A 332 -0.36 20.58 -19.08
C ALA A 332 -1.14 19.27 -19.28
N LEU A 333 -1.38 18.56 -18.18
CA LEU A 333 -2.03 17.27 -18.14
C LEU A 333 -3.17 17.33 -17.13
N GLY A 334 -4.35 16.89 -17.57
CA GLY A 334 -5.54 16.81 -16.75
C GLY A 334 -6.19 15.44 -16.86
N TYR A 335 -6.40 14.78 -15.74
CA TYR A 335 -7.20 13.56 -15.64
C TYR A 335 -8.33 13.80 -14.64
N ASP A 336 -9.55 13.43 -15.00
CA ASP A 336 -10.69 13.39 -14.10
C ASP A 336 -11.57 12.21 -14.53
N GLY A 337 -11.55 11.13 -13.75
CA GLY A 337 -12.20 9.89 -14.14
C GLY A 337 -12.03 8.75 -13.14
N ALA A 338 -12.34 7.53 -13.59
CA ALA A 338 -12.23 6.32 -12.77
C ALA A 338 -10.78 6.01 -12.36
N THR A 339 -10.59 5.27 -11.27
CA THR A 339 -9.26 4.91 -10.74
C THR A 339 -8.53 3.86 -11.58
N ASP A 340 -9.24 3.23 -12.51
CA ASP A 340 -8.71 2.26 -13.47
C ASP A 340 -8.06 2.90 -14.71
N LEU A 341 -8.01 4.23 -14.78
CA LEU A 341 -7.43 5.01 -15.88
C LEU A 341 -8.14 4.81 -17.24
N SER A 342 -9.40 4.37 -17.23
CA SER A 342 -10.20 4.17 -18.44
C SER A 342 -10.69 5.46 -19.10
N ALA A 343 -10.72 6.58 -18.37
CA ALA A 343 -11.12 7.86 -18.93
C ALA A 343 -10.00 8.49 -19.80
N PRO A 344 -10.34 9.30 -20.82
CA PRO A 344 -9.33 10.00 -21.61
C PRO A 344 -8.60 11.07 -20.78
N LEU A 345 -7.28 11.12 -20.93
CA LEU A 345 -6.39 12.12 -20.35
C LEU A 345 -6.35 13.38 -21.23
N ALA A 346 -6.69 14.55 -20.70
CA ALA A 346 -6.47 15.81 -21.42
C ALA A 346 -4.98 16.18 -21.44
N LEU A 347 -4.46 16.53 -22.61
CA LEU A 347 -3.06 16.88 -22.82
C LEU A 347 -2.97 18.17 -23.64
N ARG A 348 -2.14 19.10 -23.16
CA ARG A 348 -1.70 20.28 -23.90
C ARG A 348 -0.19 20.30 -23.97
N LEU A 349 0.35 20.57 -25.16
CA LEU A 349 1.78 20.73 -25.40
C LEU A 349 2.03 22.04 -26.13
N ALA A 350 3.14 22.69 -25.82
CA ALA A 350 3.61 23.85 -26.57
C ALA A 350 5.08 23.66 -26.97
N ARG A 351 5.40 23.94 -28.23
CA ARG A 351 6.79 23.93 -28.71
C ARG A 351 6.98 25.06 -29.72
N ALA A 352 7.88 25.99 -29.41
CA ALA A 352 7.92 27.30 -30.06
C ALA A 352 6.50 27.91 -30.09
N ASP A 353 6.03 28.33 -31.27
CA ASP A 353 4.69 28.89 -31.45
C ASP A 353 3.62 27.83 -31.78
N ALA A 354 4.01 26.56 -31.91
CA ALA A 354 3.07 25.47 -32.13
C ALA A 354 2.43 25.01 -30.81
N ARG A 355 1.14 24.69 -30.88
CA ARG A 355 0.33 24.26 -29.73
C ARG A 355 -0.50 23.06 -30.12
N PHE A 356 -0.42 22.02 -29.29
CA PHE A 356 -1.28 20.86 -29.37
C PHE A 356 -2.24 20.85 -28.19
N GLU A 357 -3.51 20.53 -28.46
CA GLU A 357 -4.54 20.29 -27.45
C GLU A 357 -5.32 19.05 -27.85
N GLY A 358 -5.43 18.09 -26.94
CA GLY A 358 -6.07 16.82 -27.25
C GLY A 358 -6.33 15.95 -26.04
N ARG A 359 -6.73 14.72 -26.33
CA ARG A 359 -6.99 13.67 -25.35
C ARG A 359 -6.22 12.42 -25.73
N VAL A 360 -5.71 11.72 -24.72
CA VAL A 360 -4.94 10.48 -24.85
C VAL A 360 -5.65 9.36 -24.12
N ARG A 361 -5.77 8.20 -24.76
CA ARG A 361 -6.32 6.99 -24.14
C ARG A 361 -5.22 6.17 -23.48
N LEU A 362 -5.19 6.16 -22.14
CA LEU A 362 -4.13 5.51 -21.37
C LEU A 362 -4.12 3.98 -21.53
N ASP A 363 -5.29 3.37 -21.70
CA ASP A 363 -5.48 1.94 -21.96
C ASP A 363 -4.86 1.48 -23.28
N ALA A 364 -4.83 2.37 -24.29
CA ALA A 364 -4.28 2.08 -25.62
C ALA A 364 -2.77 2.34 -25.74
N ILE A 365 -2.15 3.08 -24.82
CA ILE A 365 -0.71 3.44 -24.89
C ILE A 365 0.18 2.20 -24.92
N GLY A 366 -0.14 1.16 -24.15
CA GLY A 366 0.66 -0.06 -24.08
C GLY A 366 0.78 -0.73 -25.45
N GLY A 367 -0.35 -0.94 -26.12
CA GLY A 367 -0.37 -1.54 -27.47
C GLY A 367 0.31 -0.68 -28.53
N TRP A 368 0.25 0.66 -28.39
CA TRP A 368 0.99 1.57 -29.28
C TRP A 368 2.52 1.47 -29.07
N LEU A 369 2.99 1.42 -27.83
CA LEU A 369 4.42 1.27 -27.54
C LEU A 369 5.00 -0.03 -28.11
N ASP A 370 4.22 -1.11 -28.12
CA ASP A 370 4.61 -2.39 -28.72
C ASP A 370 4.72 -2.32 -30.27
N GLN A 371 4.06 -1.36 -30.90
CA GLN A 371 4.02 -1.16 -32.35
C GLN A 371 4.92 -0.01 -32.83
N LEU A 372 5.67 0.63 -31.93
CA LEU A 372 6.50 1.78 -32.26
C LEU A 372 7.55 1.44 -33.33
N ASP A 373 8.15 0.25 -33.23
CA ASP A 373 9.13 -0.28 -34.20
C ASP A 373 8.47 -0.80 -35.49
N ALA A 374 7.16 -1.09 -35.46
CA ALA A 374 6.38 -1.52 -36.62
C ALA A 374 5.92 -0.34 -37.50
N GLY A 375 6.27 0.89 -37.13
CA GLY A 375 6.04 2.09 -37.93
C GLY A 375 4.67 2.73 -37.73
N THR A 376 3.90 2.37 -36.70
CA THR A 376 2.68 3.09 -36.31
C THR A 376 3.08 4.46 -35.75
N PRO A 377 2.84 5.58 -36.47
CA PRO A 377 3.55 6.82 -36.20
C PRO A 377 2.90 7.67 -35.09
N LEU A 378 1.62 7.47 -34.81
CA LEU A 378 0.86 8.34 -33.92
C LEU A 378 0.38 7.58 -32.67
N PRO A 379 0.60 8.13 -31.46
CA PRO A 379 0.00 7.59 -30.24
C PRO A 379 -1.53 7.66 -30.31
N PRO A 380 -2.26 6.93 -29.46
CA PRO A 380 -3.72 6.92 -29.42
C PRO A 380 -4.25 8.24 -28.86
N VAL A 381 -4.22 9.26 -29.73
CA VAL A 381 -4.50 10.65 -29.41
C VAL A 381 -5.56 11.19 -30.36
N THR A 382 -6.48 11.97 -29.81
CA THR A 382 -7.43 12.75 -30.58
C THR A 382 -7.26 14.21 -30.19
N GLY A 383 -7.05 15.10 -31.16
CA GLY A 383 -6.76 16.49 -30.84
C GLY A 383 -6.49 17.37 -32.04
N THR A 384 -6.06 18.59 -31.76
CA THR A 384 -5.75 19.60 -32.76
C THR A 384 -4.37 20.20 -32.49
N LEU A 385 -3.55 20.23 -33.54
CA LEU A 385 -2.26 20.91 -33.57
C LEU A 385 -2.42 22.19 -34.40
N HIS A 386 -2.10 23.32 -33.80
CA HIS A 386 -1.96 24.60 -34.49
C HIS A 386 -0.48 24.96 -34.58
N ALA A 387 0.02 25.25 -35.78
CA ALA A 387 1.39 25.66 -36.03
C ALA A 387 1.43 26.83 -37.02
N PRO A 388 2.13 27.95 -36.72
CA PRO A 388 2.19 29.08 -37.65
C PRO A 388 2.85 28.75 -38.99
N ALA A 389 3.79 27.82 -38.99
CA ALA A 389 4.42 27.30 -40.19
C ALA A 389 4.78 25.82 -40.04
N LEU A 390 4.71 25.08 -41.14
CA LEU A 390 5.18 23.71 -41.25
C LEU A 390 5.87 23.49 -42.59
N GLU A 391 7.05 22.90 -42.58
CA GLU A 391 7.77 22.51 -43.79
C GLU A 391 7.41 21.06 -44.13
N ILE A 392 6.93 20.86 -45.36
CA ILE A 392 6.76 19.54 -45.97
C ILE A 392 7.66 19.45 -47.21
N PRO A 393 7.98 18.24 -47.71
CA PRO A 393 8.78 18.12 -48.92
C PRO A 393 8.20 18.94 -50.09
N GLY A 394 8.92 19.99 -50.50
CA GLY A 394 8.54 20.87 -51.61
C GLY A 394 7.66 22.08 -51.28
N ALA A 395 7.23 22.29 -50.03
CA ALA A 395 6.43 23.47 -49.65
C ALA A 395 6.55 23.88 -48.17
N THR A 396 6.34 25.16 -47.89
CA THR A 396 6.14 25.69 -46.54
C THR A 396 4.70 26.13 -46.37
N LEU A 397 3.97 25.43 -45.51
CA LEU A 397 2.59 25.73 -45.16
C LEU A 397 2.58 26.77 -44.04
N HIS A 398 1.64 27.72 -44.08
CA HIS A 398 1.47 28.76 -43.05
C HIS A 398 0.07 28.68 -42.45
N GLY A 399 -0.07 28.97 -41.15
CA GLY A 399 -1.34 28.90 -40.43
C GLY A 399 -1.94 27.50 -40.38
N VAL A 400 -1.09 26.49 -40.16
CA VAL A 400 -1.46 25.08 -40.25
C VAL A 400 -2.30 24.66 -39.05
N GLU A 401 -3.41 23.98 -39.33
CA GLU A 401 -4.23 23.26 -38.36
C GLU A 401 -4.30 21.78 -38.79
N ILE A 402 -3.87 20.88 -37.90
CA ILE A 402 -3.94 19.43 -38.11
C ILE A 402 -4.88 18.85 -37.06
N ARG A 403 -5.89 18.10 -37.50
CA ARG A 403 -6.78 17.33 -36.62
C ARG A 403 -6.41 15.86 -36.67
N ILE A 404 -6.31 15.26 -35.49
CA ILE A 404 -5.95 13.86 -35.31
C ILE A 404 -7.15 13.15 -34.69
N HIS A 405 -7.55 12.02 -35.26
CA HIS A 405 -8.64 11.16 -34.80
C HIS A 405 -8.10 9.74 -34.59
N ASP A 406 -8.45 9.14 -33.46
CA ASP A 406 -8.01 7.79 -33.04
C ASP A 406 -8.91 6.67 -33.60
N GLU A 407 -9.97 7.02 -34.35
CA GLU A 407 -10.78 6.09 -35.14
C GLU A 407 -10.52 6.30 -36.63
N PRO A 408 -10.50 5.23 -37.46
CA PRO A 408 -10.52 5.40 -38.90
C PRO A 408 -11.77 6.20 -39.25
N VAL A 409 -11.56 7.34 -39.92
CA VAL A 409 -12.65 8.12 -40.49
C VAL A 409 -13.35 7.18 -41.48
N ASP A 410 -14.55 6.72 -41.13
CA ASP A 410 -15.44 6.05 -42.07
C ASP A 410 -15.80 7.10 -43.12
N ASP A 411 -15.05 7.10 -44.22
CA ASP A 411 -15.25 8.03 -45.33
C ASP A 411 -16.46 7.54 -46.14
N ASP A 412 -17.64 7.67 -45.54
CA ASP A 412 -18.93 7.34 -46.15
C ASP A 412 -19.42 8.46 -47.08
N ARG A 413 -18.48 9.10 -47.80
CA ARG A 413 -18.73 10.11 -48.84
C ARG A 413 -18.03 9.76 -50.15
N ALA A 414 -18.16 8.51 -50.57
CA ALA A 414 -17.86 8.11 -51.95
C ALA A 414 -18.73 6.94 -52.41
N ARG A 415 -20.05 7.03 -52.19
CA ARG A 415 -21.06 6.23 -52.90
C ARG A 415 -22.32 7.07 -53.13
N ASP A 416 -22.18 8.06 -53.99
CA ASP A 416 -23.26 8.51 -54.87
C ASP A 416 -22.57 9.02 -56.13
N ASP A 417 -22.41 8.11 -57.10
CA ASP A 417 -22.40 8.36 -58.54
C ASP A 417 -22.69 7.05 -59.28
#